data_AF-Q0TY08-F1
#
_entry.id   AF-Q0TY08-F1
#
_cell.length_a   1.000
_cell.length_b   1.000
_cell.length_c   1.000
_cell.angle_alpha   90.00
_cell.angle_beta   90.00
_cell.angle_gamma   90.00
#
_symmetry.space_group_name_H-M   'P 1'
#
loop_
_entity.id
_entity.type
_entity.pdbx_description
1 polymer ?
#
loop_
_entity_poly.entity_id
_entity_poly.type
_entity_poly.pdbx_seq_one_letter_code
_entity_poly.pdbx_strand_id
1 'polypeptide(L)' 'MDGNHVPKEMDVGCSLCAFHHNESIFPDLYTFDPERWIVFKSNPAEKVAALRKYFNQFSLGTRYLDLETLTQRRKD' A
#
# COMPACT_ATOMS: atom_id res chain seq x y z
N MET A 1 -16.17 -4.49 12.74
CA MET A 1 -15.34 -3.37 12.23
C MET A 1 -16.10 -2.09 12.46
N ASP A 2 -15.49 -1.10 13.11
CA ASP A 2 -16.13 0.18 13.48
C ASP A 2 -17.50 0.02 14.16
N GLY A 3 -17.56 -0.90 15.15
CA GLY A 3 -18.81 -1.26 15.84
C GLY A 3 -19.68 -2.30 15.12
N ASN A 4 -19.40 -2.64 13.86
CA ASN A 4 -20.16 -3.66 13.14
C ASN A 4 -19.75 -5.08 13.54
N HIS A 5 -20.73 -5.93 13.86
CA HIS A 5 -20.54 -7.35 14.17
C HIS A 5 -20.22 -8.14 12.88
N VAL A 6 -19.14 -8.92 12.91
CA VAL A 6 -18.79 -9.87 11.84
C VAL A 6 -19.15 -11.27 12.36
N PRO A 7 -20.09 -11.98 11.71
CA PRO A 7 -20.45 -13.34 12.10
C PRO A 7 -19.26 -14.29 12.10
N LYS A 8 -19.35 -15.33 12.92
CA LYS A 8 -18.42 -16.46 12.89
C LYS A 8 -18.42 -17.08 11.49
N GLU A 9 -17.26 -17.55 11.04
CA GLU A 9 -17.07 -18.21 9.72
C GLU A 9 -17.21 -17.28 8.52
N MET A 10 -17.28 -15.97 8.73
CA MET A 10 -17.23 -14.98 7.66
C MET A 10 -15.79 -14.57 7.36
N ASP A 11 -15.39 -14.70 6.09
CA ASP A 11 -14.13 -14.15 5.61
C ASP A 11 -14.20 -12.62 5.50
N VAL A 12 -13.15 -11.95 5.96
CA VAL A 12 -13.00 -10.50 5.86
C VAL A 12 -11.79 -10.20 4.98
N GLY A 13 -12.04 -9.46 3.90
CA GLY A 13 -11.01 -9.00 2.99
C GLY A 13 -11.27 -7.57 2.53
N CYS A 14 -10.20 -6.86 2.19
CA CYS A 14 -10.28 -5.61 1.46
C CYS A 14 -9.37 -5.73 0.24
N SER A 15 -9.90 -5.37 -0.93
CA SER A 15 -9.11 -5.35 -2.16
C SER A 15 -8.09 -4.22 -2.10
N LEU A 16 -6.85 -4.48 -2.52
CA LEU A 16 -5.86 -3.43 -2.73
C LEU A 16 -6.35 -2.35 -3.72
N CYS A 17 -7.23 -2.74 -4.66
CA CYS A 17 -7.86 -1.82 -5.58
C CYS A 17 -8.64 -0.71 -4.85
N ALA A 18 -9.30 -1.02 -3.73
CA ALA A 18 -10.07 -0.05 -2.96
C ALA A 18 -9.20 1.07 -2.36
N PHE A 19 -7.92 0.80 -2.11
CA PHE A 19 -6.97 1.81 -1.64
C PHE A 19 -6.26 2.50 -2.79
N HIS A 20 -5.70 1.72 -3.74
CA HIS A 20 -4.88 2.26 -4.82
C HIS A 20 -5.69 3.10 -5.83
N HIS A 21 -7.01 2.85 -5.95
CA HIS A 21 -7.91 3.63 -6.81
C HIS A 21 -8.79 4.62 -6.02
N ASN A 22 -8.34 5.04 -4.83
CA ASN A 22 -8.99 6.11 -4.09
C ASN A 22 -8.30 7.45 -4.38
N GLU A 23 -8.96 8.36 -5.11
CA GLU A 23 -8.45 9.69 -5.46
C GLU A 23 -8.18 10.57 -4.24
N SER A 24 -8.84 10.33 -3.11
CA SER A 24 -8.56 11.06 -1.86
C SER A 24 -7.21 10.69 -1.25
N ILE A 25 -6.64 9.54 -1.64
CA ILE A 25 -5.33 9.06 -1.18
C ILE A 25 -4.30 9.26 -2.28
N PHE A 26 -4.60 8.87 -3.51
CA PHE A 26 -3.72 8.97 -4.68
C PHE A 26 -4.34 9.92 -5.72
N PRO A 27 -3.99 11.21 -5.71
CA PRO A 27 -4.41 12.14 -6.77
C PRO A 27 -3.88 11.69 -8.13
N ASP A 28 -4.64 11.87 -9.20
CA ASP A 28 -4.29 11.48 -10.57
C ASP A 28 -3.90 9.99 -10.69
N LEU A 29 -4.64 9.10 -10.00
CA LEU A 29 -4.27 7.67 -9.84
C LEU A 29 -4.19 6.84 -11.13
N TYR A 30 -4.83 7.30 -12.22
CA TYR A 30 -4.75 6.65 -13.52
C TYR A 30 -3.50 7.06 -14.32
N THR A 31 -2.76 8.07 -13.83
CA THR A 31 -1.52 8.52 -14.44
C THR A 31 -0.34 7.81 -13.81
N PHE A 32 0.51 7.20 -14.64
CA PHE A 32 1.81 6.70 -14.21
C PHE A 32 2.73 7.89 -13.89
N ASP A 33 2.88 8.17 -12.59
CA ASP A 33 3.71 9.25 -12.05
C ASP A 33 4.81 8.68 -11.13
N PRO A 34 6.05 8.50 -11.63
CA PRO A 34 7.19 8.10 -10.81
C PRO A 34 7.59 9.15 -9.76
N GLU A 35 7.37 10.43 -10.06
CA GLU A 35 7.80 11.54 -9.20
C GLU A 35 7.04 11.55 -7.88
N ARG A 36 5.82 10.98 -7.85
CA ARG A 36 5.02 10.70 -6.65
C ARG A 36 5.83 10.15 -5.48
N TRP A 37 6.85 9.32 -5.76
CA TRP A 37 7.62 8.59 -4.75
C TRP A 37 9.00 9.21 -4.44
N ILE A 38 9.35 10.31 -5.11
CA ILE A 38 10.65 10.98 -5.03
C ILE A 38 10.50 12.29 -4.26
N VAL A 39 11.41 12.56 -3.32
CA VAL A 39 11.38 13.79 -2.51
C VAL A 39 12.09 14.93 -3.25
N PHE A 40 11.42 16.07 -3.40
CA PHE A 40 11.97 17.31 -3.93
C PHE A 40 11.15 18.53 -3.46
N LYS A 41 11.53 19.75 -3.87
CA LYS A 41 10.96 21.01 -3.34
C LYS A 41 9.42 21.07 -3.41
N SER A 42 8.81 20.61 -4.51
CA SER A 42 7.35 20.58 -4.69
C SER A 42 6.71 19.24 -4.30
N ASN A 43 7.49 18.24 -3.89
CA ASN A 43 7.00 16.97 -3.36
C ASN A 43 7.71 16.63 -2.03
N PRO A 44 7.26 17.21 -0.91
CA PRO A 44 7.95 17.12 0.38
C PRO A 44 7.94 15.70 0.95
N ALA A 45 8.94 15.38 1.77
CA ALA A 45 9.12 14.05 2.38
C ALA A 45 7.89 13.58 3.17
N GLU A 46 7.19 14.49 3.84
CA GLU A 46 5.96 14.18 4.58
C GLU A 46 4.86 13.63 3.68
N LYS A 47 4.65 14.24 2.51
CA LYS A 47 3.68 13.77 1.52
C LYS A 47 4.04 12.38 1.01
N VAL A 48 5.31 12.16 0.66
CA VAL A 48 5.80 10.85 0.21
C VAL A 48 5.64 9.79 1.31
N ALA A 49 5.97 10.13 2.57
CA ALA A 49 5.83 9.23 3.70
C ALA A 49 4.36 8.90 4.01
N ALA A 50 3.44 9.86 3.84
CA ALA A 50 2.01 9.63 3.99
C ALA A 50 1.49 8.63 2.95
N LEU A 51 1.86 8.78 1.69
CA LEU A 51 1.46 7.85 0.61
C LEU A 51 2.04 6.45 0.80
N ARG A 52 3.28 6.34 1.31
CA ARG A 52 3.94 5.05 1.57
C ARG A 52 3.17 4.15 2.55
N LYS A 53 2.38 4.72 3.47
CA LYS A 53 1.53 3.94 4.39
C LYS A 53 0.42 3.17 3.67
N TYR A 54 0.03 3.62 2.49
CA TYR A 54 -1.01 3.01 1.67
C TYR A 54 -0.45 2.17 0.51
N PHE A 55 0.88 2.14 0.36
CA PHE A 55 1.56 1.40 -0.70
C PHE A 55 1.76 -0.07 -0.29
N ASN A 56 0.72 -0.88 -0.48
CA ASN A 56 0.61 -2.22 0.09
C ASN A 56 0.60 -3.32 -0.98
N GLN A 57 1.42 -3.16 -2.03
CA GLN A 57 1.50 -4.10 -3.17
C GLN A 57 1.83 -5.55 -2.75
N PHE A 58 2.49 -5.69 -1.61
CA PHE A 58 2.90 -6.97 -1.03
C PHE A 58 2.07 -7.36 0.18
N SER A 59 0.85 -6.82 0.30
CA SER A 59 -0.03 -7.01 1.46
C SER A 59 0.59 -6.49 2.77
N LEU A 60 -0.10 -6.73 3.88
CA LEU A 60 0.26 -6.28 5.23
C LEU A 60 0.02 -7.40 6.25
N GLY A 61 0.61 -7.26 7.44
CA GLY A 61 0.43 -8.19 8.55
C GLY A 61 0.97 -9.58 8.21
N THR A 62 0.32 -10.64 8.69
CA THR A 62 0.75 -12.03 8.47
C THR A 62 0.73 -12.50 7.01
N ARG A 63 0.11 -11.71 6.12
CA ARG A 63 0.03 -12.00 4.69
C ARG A 63 1.06 -11.23 3.86
N TYR A 64 1.94 -10.46 4.50
CA TYR A 64 2.93 -9.68 3.75
C TYR A 64 3.99 -10.58 3.13
N LEU A 65 4.50 -10.19 1.95
CA LEU A 65 5.66 -10.84 1.36
C LEU A 65 6.93 -10.36 2.06
N ASP A 66 7.63 -11.28 2.71
CA ASP A 66 8.95 -11.02 3.28
C ASP A 66 9.99 -10.92 2.16
N LEU A 67 10.38 -9.70 1.82
CA LEU A 67 11.35 -9.42 0.77
C LEU A 67 12.75 -9.92 1.12
N GLU A 68 13.10 -10.11 2.39
CA GLU A 68 14.41 -10.64 2.79
C GLU A 68 14.62 -12.06 2.25
N THR A 69 13.57 -12.89 2.30
CA THR A 69 13.59 -14.26 1.75
C THR A 69 13.78 -14.31 0.23
N LEU A 70 13.43 -13.25 -0.50
CA LEU A 70 13.62 -13.16 -1.95
C LEU A 70 15.00 -12.63 -2.33
N THR A 71 15.58 -11.73 -1.54
CA THR A 71 16.96 -11.26 -1.75
C THR A 71 18.02 -12.29 -1.44
N GLN A 72 17.73 -13.26 -0.55
CA GLN A 72 18.67 -14.32 -0.21
C GLN A 72 18.89 -15.33 -1.35
N ARG A 73 17.94 -15.45 -2.30
CA ARG A 73 18.00 -16.34 -3.49
C ARG A 73 18.72 -15.75 -4.71
N ARG A 74 19.36 -14.60 -4.55
CA ARG A 74 20.16 -13.93 -5.60
C ARG A 74 21.64 -13.85 -5.24
N LYS A 75 22.07 -14.56 -4.20
CA LYS A 75 23.47 -14.57 -3.70
C LYS A 75 24.15 -15.94 -3.88
N ASP A 76 23.49 -16.82 -4.61
CA ASP A 76 23.77 -18.21 -4.91
C ASP A 76 23.63 -18.43 -6.43
#